data_AF-A0A843ANJ6-F1
#
_entry.id   AF-A0A843ANJ6-F1
#
_cell.length_a   1.000
_cell.length_b   1.000
_cell.length_c   1.000
_cell.angle_alpha   90.00
_cell.angle_beta   90.00
_cell.angle_gamma   90.00
#
_symmetry.space_group_name_H-M   'P 1'
#
loop_
_entity.id
_entity.type
_entity.pdbx_description
1 polymer ?
#
loop_
_entity_poly.entity_id
_entity_poly.type
_entity_poly.pdbx_seq_one_letter_code
_entity_poly.pdbx_strand_id
1 'polypeptide(L)'
;MNSETIKNMAGELGADLCGVASMERFNDAPSGFNPRDIYSECESVVVFAKRVPAGSLNAENCIPYTHISKVITEEVDRLGSELCRELEELGIIAVPIPSDDPSEYWESENKHARGVLSLRHAGYLAGLGVMGRNTLLTNQNYGNMIQIGAVLVNIELENDPLASYSICAEKCNLCLDSCPQNALDGITVKQKHCRTLSAFTTERGYVLKKCHTCRSICPHALGLAGKK
;
A
#
# COMPACT_ATOMS: atom_id res chain seq x y z
N MET A 1 12.21 -22.43 7.52
CA MET A 1 12.33 -20.97 7.32
C MET A 1 11.47 -20.29 8.38
N ASN A 2 11.90 -19.16 8.97
CA ASN A 2 11.07 -18.40 9.90
C ASN A 2 10.80 -16.98 9.35
N SER A 3 9.86 -16.26 9.98
CA SER A 3 9.45 -14.91 9.55
C SER A 3 10.61 -13.91 9.61
N GLU A 4 11.49 -14.03 10.60
CA GLU A 4 12.63 -13.12 10.77
C GLU A 4 13.64 -13.22 9.62
N THR A 5 13.95 -14.44 9.17
CA THR A 5 14.85 -14.64 8.02
C THR A 5 14.28 -13.99 6.75
N ILE A 6 12.98 -14.16 6.48
CA ILE A 6 12.34 -13.56 5.30
C ILE A 6 12.31 -12.03 5.39
N LYS A 7 12.04 -11.47 6.57
CA LYS A 7 12.10 -10.02 6.78
C LYS A 7 13.51 -9.47 6.56
N ASN A 8 14.54 -10.19 6.98
CA ASN A 8 15.93 -9.81 6.73
C ASN A 8 16.26 -9.83 5.23
N MET A 9 15.85 -10.87 4.50
CA MET A 9 15.99 -10.93 3.03
C MET A 9 15.31 -9.75 2.35
N ALA A 10 14.05 -9.46 2.71
CA ALA A 10 13.33 -8.29 2.17
C ALA A 10 14.06 -6.97 2.49
N GLY A 11 14.64 -6.84 3.69
CA GLY A 11 15.46 -5.69 4.08
C GLY A 11 16.75 -5.55 3.26
N GLU A 12 17.45 -6.66 3.01
CA GLU A 12 18.66 -6.70 2.16
C GLU A 12 18.34 -6.31 0.70
N LEU A 13 17.15 -6.67 0.21
CA LEU A 13 16.62 -6.25 -1.09
C LEU A 13 16.07 -4.81 -1.10
N GLY A 14 16.16 -4.10 0.03
CA GLY A 14 15.86 -2.67 0.11
C GLY A 14 14.44 -2.32 0.57
N ALA A 15 13.76 -3.21 1.29
CA ALA A 15 12.52 -2.86 1.99
C ALA A 15 12.82 -1.92 3.17
N ASP A 16 12.05 -0.84 3.30
CA ASP A 16 12.11 0.01 4.50
C ASP A 16 11.25 -0.55 5.65
N LEU A 17 10.27 -1.39 5.32
CA LEU A 17 9.38 -2.10 6.24
C LEU A 17 9.10 -3.50 5.68
N CYS A 18 9.04 -4.51 6.55
CA CYS A 18 8.54 -5.84 6.21
C CYS A 18 7.80 -6.44 7.40
N GLY A 19 6.71 -7.13 7.13
CA GLY A 19 5.88 -7.78 8.14
C GLY A 19 5.10 -8.95 7.55
N VAL A 20 4.64 -9.84 8.42
CA VAL A 20 4.01 -11.09 8.03
C VAL A 20 2.59 -11.18 8.59
N ALA A 21 1.69 -11.67 7.73
CA ALA A 21 0.32 -12.04 8.08
C ALA A 21 0.02 -13.46 7.60
N SER A 22 -0.24 -14.40 8.51
CA SER A 22 -0.70 -15.75 8.19
C SER A 22 -2.16 -15.74 7.73
N MET A 23 -2.61 -16.85 7.14
CA MET A 23 -3.97 -16.93 6.58
C MET A 23 -5.09 -16.72 7.59
N GLU A 24 -4.86 -16.97 8.88
CA GLU A 24 -5.86 -16.72 9.93
C GLU A 24 -6.31 -15.26 9.97
N ARG A 25 -5.43 -14.33 9.59
CA ARG A 25 -5.73 -12.88 9.55
C ARG A 25 -6.61 -12.47 8.38
N PHE A 26 -6.79 -13.35 7.40
CA PHE A 26 -7.60 -13.11 6.20
C PHE A 26 -8.94 -13.87 6.22
N ASN A 27 -9.31 -14.52 7.33
CA ASN A 27 -10.57 -15.27 7.44
C ASN A 27 -11.81 -14.41 7.17
N ASP A 28 -11.77 -13.13 7.55
CA ASP A 28 -12.85 -12.17 7.33
C ASP A 28 -12.69 -11.35 6.03
N ALA A 29 -11.73 -11.72 5.16
CA ALA A 29 -11.54 -11.06 3.88
C ALA A 29 -12.80 -11.24 3.01
N PRO A 30 -13.33 -10.17 2.39
CA PRO A 30 -14.46 -10.30 1.47
C PRO A 30 -14.13 -11.24 0.31
N SER A 31 -15.15 -11.87 -0.27
CA SER A 31 -14.99 -12.74 -1.44
C SER A 31 -14.27 -12.01 -2.58
N GLY A 32 -13.24 -12.66 -3.14
CA GLY A 32 -12.38 -12.10 -4.20
C GLY A 32 -11.24 -11.23 -3.68
N PHE A 33 -11.01 -11.18 -2.36
CA PHE A 33 -9.92 -10.44 -1.73
C PHE A 33 -9.13 -11.28 -0.72
N ASN A 34 -9.38 -12.60 -0.65
CA ASN A 34 -8.58 -13.50 0.16
C ASN A 34 -7.32 -13.90 -0.63
N PRO A 35 -6.12 -13.96 -0.02
CA PRO A 35 -4.92 -14.44 -0.70
C PRO A 35 -5.08 -15.80 -1.39
N ARG A 36 -5.92 -16.70 -0.84
CA ARG A 36 -6.24 -18.00 -1.45
C ARG A 36 -7.13 -17.94 -2.68
N ASP A 37 -7.78 -16.80 -2.96
CA ASP A 37 -8.45 -16.55 -4.23
C ASP A 37 -7.42 -16.39 -5.38
N ILE A 38 -6.18 -16.03 -5.06
CA ILE A 38 -5.06 -15.83 -6.00
C ILE A 38 -4.17 -17.06 -6.05
N TYR A 39 -3.80 -17.59 -4.89
CA TYR A 39 -2.95 -18.76 -4.75
C TYR A 39 -3.51 -19.69 -3.66
N SER A 40 -4.15 -20.78 -4.07
CA SER A 40 -4.92 -21.66 -3.17
C SER A 40 -4.08 -22.30 -2.05
N GLU A 41 -2.77 -22.49 -2.26
CA GLU A 41 -1.84 -23.05 -1.27
C GLU A 41 -1.11 -21.97 -0.46
N CYS A 42 -1.56 -20.70 -0.55
CA CYS A 42 -1.02 -19.63 0.30
C CYS A 42 -1.29 -19.94 1.77
N GLU A 43 -0.23 -19.88 2.59
CA GLU A 43 -0.25 -20.04 4.04
C GLU A 43 0.17 -18.76 4.78
N SER A 44 0.90 -17.86 4.12
CA SER A 44 1.26 -16.55 4.68
C SER A 44 1.46 -15.50 3.60
N VAL A 45 1.28 -14.24 3.98
CA VAL A 45 1.51 -13.06 3.17
C VAL A 45 2.67 -12.27 3.77
N VAL A 46 3.74 -12.13 3.00
CA VAL A 46 4.88 -11.28 3.33
C VAL A 46 4.62 -9.92 2.72
N VAL A 47 4.40 -8.90 3.55
CA VAL A 47 4.09 -7.54 3.11
C VAL A 47 5.28 -6.65 3.40
N PHE A 48 5.72 -5.92 2.38
CA PHE A 48 6.84 -4.99 2.49
C PHE A 48 6.46 -3.62 1.95
N ALA A 49 7.22 -2.62 2.33
CA ALA A 49 7.01 -1.27 1.82
C ALA A 49 8.32 -0.50 1.69
N LYS A 50 8.33 0.42 0.72
CA LYS A 50 9.37 1.43 0.57
C LYS A 50 8.81 2.82 0.90
N ARG A 51 9.64 3.64 1.53
CA ARG A 51 9.37 5.03 1.84
C ARG A 51 9.37 5.84 0.54
N VAL A 52 8.32 6.63 0.34
CA VAL A 52 8.24 7.57 -0.77
C VAL A 52 8.88 8.91 -0.36
N PRO A 53 9.86 9.44 -1.10
CA PRO A 53 10.47 10.74 -0.81
C PRO A 53 9.44 11.89 -0.77
N ALA A 54 9.29 12.47 0.41
CA ALA A 54 8.29 13.50 0.69
C ALA A 54 8.58 14.88 0.09
N GLY A 55 9.82 15.14 -0.34
CA GLY A 55 10.17 16.42 -0.98
C GLY A 55 9.31 16.72 -2.21
N SER A 56 8.83 15.69 -2.91
CA SER A 56 7.91 15.81 -4.04
C SER A 56 6.56 16.44 -3.69
N LEU A 57 6.12 16.39 -2.43
CA LEU A 57 4.88 17.03 -1.98
C LEU A 57 4.96 18.56 -1.93
N ASN A 58 6.17 19.12 -1.95
CA ASN A 58 6.41 20.57 -1.93
C ASN A 58 6.52 21.15 -3.36
N ALA A 59 6.44 20.33 -4.40
CA ALA A 59 6.51 20.79 -5.77
C ALA A 59 5.27 21.64 -6.14
N GLU A 60 5.48 22.72 -6.89
CA GLU A 60 4.39 23.60 -7.36
C GLU A 60 3.49 22.94 -8.41
N ASN A 61 3.96 21.84 -9.03
CA ASN A 61 3.19 21.04 -9.97
C ASN A 61 3.32 19.53 -9.67
N CYS A 62 2.43 18.74 -10.25
CA CYS A 62 2.31 17.31 -9.94
C CYS A 62 3.37 16.40 -10.59
N ILE A 63 4.28 16.92 -11.43
CA ILE A 63 5.21 16.09 -12.20
C ILE A 63 6.22 15.37 -11.29
N PRO A 64 6.90 16.05 -10.33
CA PRO A 64 7.82 15.37 -9.42
C PRO A 64 7.15 14.28 -8.58
N TYR A 65 5.93 14.54 -8.09
CA TYR A 65 5.15 13.55 -7.33
C TYR A 65 4.75 12.35 -8.19
N THR A 66 4.30 12.61 -9.42
CA THR A 66 3.99 11.54 -10.40
C THR A 66 5.22 10.68 -10.67
N HIS A 67 6.36 11.31 -10.95
CA HIS A 67 7.60 10.61 -11.26
C HIS A 67 8.10 9.75 -10.10
N ILE A 68 8.23 10.31 -8.90
CA ILE A 68 8.76 9.55 -7.76
C ILE A 68 7.80 8.44 -7.33
N SER A 69 6.49 8.67 -7.41
CA SER A 69 5.51 7.63 -7.12
C SER A 69 5.66 6.45 -8.08
N LYS A 70 5.93 6.71 -9.36
CA LYS A 70 6.18 5.66 -10.35
C LYS A 70 7.47 4.89 -10.05
N VAL A 71 8.58 5.61 -9.83
CA VAL A 71 9.89 5.00 -9.52
C VAL A 71 9.79 4.09 -8.29
N ILE A 72 9.19 4.57 -7.20
CA ILE A 72 9.07 3.76 -5.98
C ILE A 72 8.15 2.55 -6.18
N THR A 73 7.11 2.66 -7.01
CA THR A 73 6.27 1.50 -7.38
C THR A 73 7.10 0.44 -8.12
N GLU A 74 7.89 0.84 -9.11
CA GLU A 74 8.79 -0.05 -9.85
C GLU A 74 9.85 -0.70 -8.94
N GLU A 75 10.37 0.04 -7.96
CA GLU A 75 11.31 -0.51 -6.96
C GLU A 75 10.66 -1.55 -6.04
N VAL A 76 9.42 -1.31 -5.61
CA VAL A 76 8.65 -2.28 -4.80
C VAL A 76 8.35 -3.54 -5.60
N ASP A 77 7.96 -3.42 -6.87
CA ASP A 77 7.71 -4.57 -7.73
C ASP A 77 8.99 -5.37 -8.02
N ARG A 78 10.13 -4.68 -8.23
CA ARG A 78 11.44 -5.34 -8.37
C ARG A 78 11.81 -6.12 -7.11
N LEU A 79 11.63 -5.50 -5.94
CA LEU A 79 11.87 -6.17 -4.65
C LEU A 79 11.03 -7.44 -4.53
N GLY A 80 9.72 -7.36 -4.83
CA GLY A 80 8.84 -8.54 -4.78
C GLY A 80 9.30 -9.65 -5.73
N SER A 81 9.75 -9.30 -6.93
CA SER A 81 10.30 -10.27 -7.88
C SER A 81 11.61 -10.90 -7.42
N GLU A 82 12.51 -10.12 -6.83
CA GLU A 82 13.79 -10.62 -6.32
C GLU A 82 13.58 -11.52 -5.09
N LEU A 83 12.69 -11.12 -4.18
CA LEU A 83 12.32 -11.93 -3.02
C LEU A 83 11.72 -13.27 -3.44
N CYS A 84 10.86 -13.31 -4.46
CA CYS A 84 10.34 -14.58 -4.98
C CYS A 84 11.48 -15.50 -5.45
N ARG A 85 12.45 -14.96 -6.19
CA ARG A 85 13.60 -15.76 -6.67
C ARG A 85 14.42 -16.34 -5.52
N GLU A 86 14.71 -15.55 -4.50
CA GLU A 86 15.47 -16.05 -3.34
C GLU A 86 14.69 -17.11 -2.55
N LEU A 87 13.38 -16.95 -2.42
CA LEU A 87 12.52 -17.94 -1.77
C LEU A 87 12.41 -19.24 -2.57
N GLU A 88 12.36 -19.15 -3.90
CA GLU A 88 12.35 -20.29 -4.81
C GLU A 88 13.64 -21.13 -4.70
N GLU A 89 14.81 -20.49 -4.56
CA GLU A 89 16.08 -21.18 -4.30
C GLU A 89 16.07 -22.01 -3.00
N LEU A 90 15.17 -21.67 -2.08
CA LEU A 90 14.95 -22.34 -0.79
C LEU A 90 13.80 -23.36 -0.85
N GLY A 91 13.23 -23.60 -2.03
CA GLY A 91 12.13 -24.54 -2.25
C GLY A 91 10.76 -24.02 -1.79
N ILE A 92 10.63 -22.71 -1.56
CA ILE A 92 9.37 -22.06 -1.17
C ILE A 92 8.69 -21.54 -2.43
N ILE A 93 7.40 -21.84 -2.61
CA ILE A 93 6.62 -21.26 -3.70
C ILE A 93 6.17 -19.87 -3.26
N ALA A 94 6.56 -18.87 -4.05
CA ALA A 94 6.31 -17.46 -3.80
C ALA A 94 5.59 -16.83 -5.00
N VAL A 95 4.48 -16.12 -4.76
CA VAL A 95 3.69 -15.45 -5.80
C VAL A 95 3.70 -13.95 -5.55
N PRO A 96 4.32 -13.12 -6.43
CA PRO A 96 4.37 -11.68 -6.23
C PRO A 96 3.02 -11.03 -6.55
N ILE A 97 2.65 -10.02 -5.76
CA ILE A 97 1.47 -9.18 -6.00
C ILE A 97 1.92 -7.82 -6.55
N PRO A 98 1.43 -7.39 -7.73
CA PRO A 98 1.74 -6.08 -8.29
C PRO A 98 1.32 -4.94 -7.36
N SER A 99 2.18 -3.94 -7.21
CA SER A 99 2.01 -2.85 -6.25
C SER A 99 0.93 -1.82 -6.62
N ASP A 100 0.64 -1.64 -7.92
CA ASP A 100 -0.38 -0.69 -8.42
C ASP A 100 -1.18 -1.31 -9.59
N ASP A 101 -0.56 -1.39 -10.78
CA ASP A 101 -1.13 -1.98 -12.00
C ASP A 101 -0.44 -3.33 -12.31
N PRO A 102 -1.09 -4.27 -13.03
CA PRO A 102 -2.41 -4.18 -13.64
C PRO A 102 -3.58 -4.57 -12.71
N SER A 103 -4.80 -4.20 -13.10
CA SER A 103 -6.05 -4.71 -12.52
C SER A 103 -7.02 -5.20 -13.59
N GLU A 104 -7.59 -6.39 -13.40
CA GLU A 104 -8.60 -6.95 -14.31
C GLU A 104 -9.99 -6.36 -14.04
N TYR A 105 -10.35 -6.14 -12.77
CA TYR A 105 -11.66 -5.60 -12.40
C TYR A 105 -11.75 -4.10 -12.72
N TRP A 106 -12.68 -3.74 -13.60
CA TRP A 106 -13.00 -2.36 -13.94
C TRP A 106 -14.51 -2.14 -14.10
N GLU A 107 -15.07 -1.27 -13.26
CA GLU A 107 -16.44 -0.77 -13.40
C GLU A 107 -16.41 0.64 -13.97
N SER A 108 -16.71 0.77 -15.27
CA SER A 108 -16.55 2.01 -16.04
C SER A 108 -17.39 3.17 -15.51
N GLU A 109 -18.65 2.92 -15.12
CA GLU A 109 -19.59 3.95 -14.67
C GLU A 109 -19.12 4.67 -13.40
N ASN A 110 -18.50 3.92 -12.48
CA ASN A 110 -17.97 4.44 -11.22
C ASN A 110 -16.46 4.66 -11.25
N LYS A 111 -15.81 4.42 -12.40
CA LYS A 111 -14.36 4.42 -12.55
C LYS A 111 -13.70 3.64 -11.40
N HIS A 112 -14.29 2.52 -11.01
CA HIS A 112 -13.88 1.76 -9.84
C HIS A 112 -13.02 0.59 -10.30
N ALA A 113 -11.73 0.62 -9.94
CA ALA A 113 -10.84 -0.52 -10.13
C ALA A 113 -10.56 -1.21 -8.80
N ARG A 114 -10.16 -2.48 -8.86
CA ARG A 114 -9.74 -3.27 -7.70
C ARG A 114 -8.46 -4.01 -8.07
N GLY A 115 -7.42 -3.88 -7.24
CA GLY A 115 -6.29 -4.80 -7.30
C GLY A 115 -6.72 -6.20 -6.87
N VAL A 116 -5.96 -7.21 -7.29
CA VAL A 116 -6.21 -8.62 -6.93
C VAL A 116 -6.15 -8.87 -5.42
N LEU A 117 -5.34 -8.08 -4.70
CA LEU A 117 -5.28 -8.04 -3.24
C LEU A 117 -5.26 -6.59 -2.78
N SER A 118 -5.94 -6.28 -1.68
CA SER A 118 -5.83 -4.96 -1.06
C SER A 118 -4.55 -4.85 -0.24
N LEU A 119 -3.47 -4.34 -0.86
CA LEU A 119 -2.16 -4.20 -0.21
C LEU A 119 -2.19 -3.34 1.06
N ARG A 120 -3.12 -2.38 1.17
CA ARG A 120 -3.29 -1.59 2.40
C ARG A 120 -3.85 -2.42 3.55
N HIS A 121 -4.85 -3.27 3.28
CA HIS A 121 -5.39 -4.17 4.30
C HIS A 121 -4.39 -5.28 4.63
N ALA A 122 -3.68 -5.82 3.64
CA ALA A 122 -2.59 -6.76 3.88
C ALA A 122 -1.52 -6.13 4.78
N GLY A 123 -1.11 -4.88 4.52
CA GLY A 123 -0.16 -4.16 5.37
C GLY A 123 -0.67 -3.86 6.78
N TYR A 124 -1.96 -3.59 6.95
CA TYR A 124 -2.58 -3.51 8.28
C TYR A 124 -2.50 -4.86 9.00
N LEU A 125 -2.92 -5.94 8.32
CA LEU A 125 -2.89 -7.29 8.84
C LEU A 125 -1.47 -7.81 9.06
N ALA A 126 -0.44 -7.24 8.42
CA ALA A 126 0.97 -7.56 8.64
C ALA A 126 1.64 -6.64 9.68
N GLY A 127 0.88 -5.76 10.34
CA GLY A 127 1.38 -4.88 11.39
C GLY A 127 2.14 -3.65 10.92
N LEU A 128 2.18 -3.36 9.61
CA LEU A 128 2.97 -2.23 9.07
C LEU A 128 2.41 -0.86 9.45
N GLY A 129 1.12 -0.78 9.80
CA GLY A 129 0.54 0.43 10.35
C GLY A 129 -0.96 0.38 10.52
N VAL A 130 -1.58 1.55 10.63
CA VAL A 130 -3.03 1.68 10.86
C VAL A 130 -3.71 2.46 9.73
N MET A 131 -4.99 2.18 9.51
CA MET A 131 -5.78 2.85 8.49
C MET A 131 -6.24 4.23 8.96
N GLY A 132 -5.94 5.26 8.17
CA GLY A 132 -6.42 6.63 8.43
C GLY A 132 -7.80 6.88 7.83
N ARG A 133 -8.46 7.96 8.28
CA ARG A 133 -9.71 8.46 7.66
C ARG A 133 -9.55 8.87 6.19
N ASN A 134 -8.32 9.08 5.74
CA ASN A 134 -7.99 9.27 4.32
C ASN A 134 -7.88 7.95 3.53
N THR A 135 -8.21 6.80 4.15
CA THR A 135 -8.14 5.43 3.60
C THR A 135 -6.72 4.92 3.31
N LEU A 136 -5.68 5.60 3.81
CA LEU A 136 -4.30 5.21 3.61
C LEU A 136 -3.77 4.47 4.83
N LEU A 137 -2.92 3.46 4.58
CA LEU A 137 -2.12 2.85 5.62
C LEU A 137 -1.05 3.86 6.07
N THR A 138 -0.96 4.08 7.38
CA THR A 138 -0.06 5.06 7.97
C THR A 138 0.85 4.35 8.96
N ASN A 139 2.15 4.37 8.67
CA ASN A 139 3.20 3.81 9.50
C ASN A 139 3.68 4.83 10.55
N GLN A 140 4.19 4.35 11.69
CA GLN A 140 4.69 5.17 12.78
C GLN A 140 5.85 6.09 12.39
N ASN A 141 6.77 5.60 11.56
CA ASN A 141 8.01 6.29 11.20
C ASN A 141 7.92 7.02 9.86
N TYR A 142 7.21 6.43 8.88
CA TYR A 142 7.13 6.96 7.52
C TYR A 142 5.77 7.58 7.18
N GLY A 143 4.80 7.48 8.08
CA GLY A 143 3.47 8.02 7.87
C GLY A 143 2.75 7.33 6.73
N ASN A 144 1.97 8.10 5.97
CA ASN A 144 1.29 7.60 4.79
C ASN A 144 2.15 7.70 3.51
N MET A 145 3.43 8.08 3.62
CA MET A 145 4.36 8.18 2.50
C MET A 145 5.13 6.86 2.32
N ILE A 146 4.38 5.79 2.10
CA ILE A 146 4.88 4.45 1.80
C ILE A 146 4.18 3.88 0.56
N GLN A 147 4.90 3.08 -0.21
CA GLN A 147 4.38 2.25 -1.29
C GLN A 147 4.52 0.79 -0.85
N ILE A 148 3.46 0.01 -1.01
CA ILE A 148 3.33 -1.33 -0.40
C ILE A 148 3.42 -2.37 -1.51
N GLY A 149 4.10 -3.48 -1.25
CA GLY A 149 4.08 -4.69 -2.07
C GLY A 149 3.83 -5.92 -1.19
N ALA A 150 3.54 -7.04 -1.82
CA ALA A 150 3.38 -8.30 -1.09
C ALA A 150 3.82 -9.49 -1.93
N VAL A 151 4.22 -10.55 -1.23
CA VAL A 151 4.46 -11.89 -1.79
C VAL A 151 3.63 -12.89 -0.99
N LEU A 152 2.88 -13.74 -1.69
CA LEU A 152 2.16 -14.86 -1.09
C LEU A 152 3.10 -16.05 -1.02
N VAL A 153 3.15 -16.76 0.11
CA VAL A 153 4.02 -17.93 0.28
C VAL A 153 3.24 -19.14 0.77
N ASN A 154 3.69 -20.33 0.40
CA ASN A 154 3.06 -21.61 0.77
C ASN A 154 3.53 -22.21 2.09
N ILE A 155 4.23 -21.42 2.90
CA ILE A 155 4.69 -21.84 4.23
C ILE A 155 4.01 -20.99 5.29
N GLU A 156 3.69 -21.62 6.41
CA GLU A 156 3.18 -20.93 7.59
C GLU A 156 4.31 -20.15 8.26
N LEU A 157 4.06 -18.87 8.53
CA LEU A 157 4.99 -17.97 9.19
C LEU A 157 4.32 -17.31 10.39
N GLU A 158 5.11 -17.04 11.43
CA GLU A 158 4.63 -16.32 12.59
C GLU A 158 4.23 -14.88 12.24
N ASN A 159 3.06 -14.51 12.74
CA ASN A 159 2.46 -13.19 12.59
C ASN A 159 3.26 -12.09 13.31
N ASP A 160 3.51 -10.96 12.64
CA ASP A 160 4.00 -9.77 13.33
C ASP A 160 2.87 -9.10 14.15
N PRO A 161 3.13 -8.48 15.30
CA PRO A 161 2.09 -7.80 16.08
C PRO A 161 1.39 -6.70 15.27
N LEU A 162 0.07 -6.58 15.45
CA LEU A 162 -0.67 -5.46 14.86
C LEU A 162 -0.23 -4.13 15.47
N ALA A 163 -0.16 -3.09 14.64
CA ALA A 163 0.12 -1.74 15.09
C ALA A 163 -0.95 -1.25 16.08
N SER A 164 -0.53 -0.75 17.24
CA SER A 164 -1.42 -0.40 18.37
C SER A 164 -1.62 1.11 18.59
N TYR A 165 -1.05 1.96 17.72
CA TYR A 165 -1.16 3.42 17.83
C TYR A 165 -2.37 3.98 17.09
N SER A 166 -2.80 5.19 17.48
CA SER A 166 -3.84 5.95 16.76
C SER A 166 -3.21 7.12 16.00
N ILE A 167 -3.73 7.38 14.79
CA ILE A 167 -3.28 8.48 13.92
C ILE A 167 -4.35 9.57 13.73
N CYS A 168 -5.58 9.35 14.19
CA CYS A 168 -6.67 10.30 14.04
C CYS A 168 -7.18 10.67 15.42
N ALA A 169 -6.95 11.91 15.83
CA ALA A 169 -7.68 12.48 16.95
C ALA A 169 -9.19 12.39 16.69
N GLU A 170 -9.98 12.33 17.77
CA GLU A 170 -11.43 12.07 17.73
C GLU A 170 -12.18 12.95 16.70
N LYS A 171 -11.82 14.23 16.60
CA LYS A 171 -12.46 15.21 15.70
C LYS A 171 -11.65 15.54 14.43
N CYS A 172 -10.62 14.76 14.10
CA CYS A 172 -9.77 15.05 12.95
C CYS A 172 -10.48 14.73 11.61
N ASN A 173 -10.84 15.76 10.85
CA ASN A 173 -11.44 15.64 9.52
C ASN A 173 -10.63 16.33 8.41
N LEU A 174 -9.39 16.74 8.69
CA LEU A 174 -8.56 17.54 7.77
C LEU A 174 -8.51 16.99 6.34
N CYS A 175 -8.37 15.68 6.17
CA CYS A 175 -8.32 15.05 4.86
C CYS A 175 -9.68 14.98 4.14
N LEU A 176 -10.78 14.90 4.89
CA LEU A 176 -12.14 14.91 4.37
C LEU A 176 -12.47 16.35 3.92
N ASP A 177 -12.24 17.32 4.80
CA ASP A 177 -12.55 18.73 4.58
C ASP A 177 -11.71 19.34 3.44
N SER A 178 -10.47 18.88 3.29
CA SER A 178 -9.56 19.37 2.24
C SER A 178 -9.70 18.62 0.90
N CYS A 179 -10.57 17.61 0.81
CA CYS A 179 -10.72 16.84 -0.43
C CYS A 179 -11.40 17.69 -1.50
N PRO A 180 -10.72 18.07 -2.60
CA PRO A 180 -11.31 18.95 -3.61
C PRO A 180 -12.45 18.31 -4.42
N GLN A 181 -12.69 17.02 -4.23
CA GLN A 181 -13.71 16.23 -4.93
C GLN A 181 -14.74 15.61 -3.97
N ASN A 182 -14.67 15.91 -2.66
CA ASN A 182 -15.53 15.29 -1.63
C ASN A 182 -15.62 13.76 -1.79
N ALA A 183 -14.45 13.14 -2.01
CA ALA A 183 -14.36 11.72 -2.37
C ALA A 183 -14.22 10.80 -1.16
N LEU A 184 -13.96 11.33 0.04
CA LEU A 184 -13.70 10.58 1.26
C LEU A 184 -14.88 10.71 2.23
N ASP A 185 -15.26 9.62 2.89
CA ASP A 185 -16.26 9.62 3.98
C ASP A 185 -15.67 9.19 5.34
N GLY A 186 -14.35 8.99 5.40
CA GLY A 186 -13.65 8.52 6.59
C GLY A 186 -13.47 7.00 6.67
N ILE A 187 -14.16 6.25 5.82
CA ILE A 187 -14.11 4.77 5.77
C ILE A 187 -13.65 4.31 4.39
N THR A 188 -14.17 4.90 3.33
CA THR A 188 -13.88 4.55 1.93
C THR A 188 -13.64 5.79 1.06
N VAL A 189 -13.27 5.52 -0.19
CA VAL A 189 -13.07 6.53 -1.23
C VAL A 189 -13.99 6.25 -2.42
N LYS A 190 -14.78 7.26 -2.81
CA LYS A 190 -15.54 7.25 -4.06
C LYS A 190 -14.59 7.48 -5.22
N GLN A 191 -14.09 6.38 -5.82
CA GLN A 191 -13.06 6.44 -6.87
C GLN A 191 -13.44 7.31 -8.05
N LYS A 192 -14.72 7.29 -8.47
CA LYS A 192 -15.28 8.18 -9.51
C LYS A 192 -14.91 9.64 -9.29
N HIS A 193 -15.08 10.12 -8.07
CA HIS A 193 -14.80 11.51 -7.70
C HIS A 193 -13.29 11.74 -7.60
N CYS A 194 -12.58 10.86 -6.90
CA CYS A 194 -11.14 10.98 -6.70
C CYS A 194 -10.37 11.03 -8.03
N ARG A 195 -10.65 10.09 -8.94
CA ARG A 195 -9.94 9.92 -10.23
C ARG A 195 -10.13 11.10 -11.19
N THR A 196 -11.17 11.92 -11.02
CA THR A 196 -11.35 13.15 -11.80
C THR A 196 -10.16 14.09 -11.66
N LEU A 197 -9.52 14.12 -10.49
CA LEU A 197 -8.33 14.93 -10.26
C LEU A 197 -7.08 14.09 -10.03
N SER A 198 -7.16 12.93 -9.37
CA SER A 198 -5.97 12.17 -8.98
C SER A 198 -5.29 11.41 -10.12
N ALA A 199 -6.02 10.99 -11.16
CA ALA A 199 -5.51 10.19 -12.28
C ALA A 199 -5.79 10.90 -13.62
N PHE A 200 -5.22 12.08 -13.80
CA PHE A 200 -5.45 12.90 -14.97
C PHE A 200 -4.62 12.43 -16.16
N THR A 201 -5.26 12.18 -17.30
CA THR A 201 -4.55 11.82 -18.55
C THR A 201 -4.35 13.06 -19.41
N THR A 202 -3.09 13.33 -19.78
CA THR A 202 -2.74 14.42 -20.71
C THR A 202 -3.11 14.07 -22.15
N GLU A 203 -3.14 15.07 -23.04
CA GLU A 203 -3.35 14.85 -24.49
C GLU A 203 -2.29 13.93 -25.12
N ARG A 204 -1.09 13.87 -24.53
CA ARG A 204 -0.01 12.97 -24.94
C ARG A 204 -0.12 11.56 -24.34
N GLY A 205 -1.18 11.25 -23.61
CA GLY A 205 -1.44 9.93 -23.03
C GLY A 205 -0.74 9.65 -21.69
N TYR A 206 0.01 10.59 -21.12
CA TYR A 206 0.59 10.40 -19.78
C TYR A 206 -0.47 10.50 -18.69
N VAL A 207 -0.49 9.54 -17.77
CA VAL A 207 -1.29 9.56 -16.55
C VAL A 207 -0.51 10.27 -15.45
N LEU A 208 -1.09 11.34 -14.88
CA LEU A 208 -0.48 12.16 -13.85
C LEU A 208 -1.18 11.96 -12.50
N LYS A 209 -0.40 11.78 -11.44
CA LYS A 209 -0.87 11.77 -10.04
C LYS A 209 -1.09 13.21 -9.55
N LYS A 210 -2.14 13.86 -10.09
CA LYS A 210 -2.37 15.32 -9.94
C LYS A 210 -2.80 15.77 -8.54
N CYS A 211 -3.38 14.89 -7.74
CA CYS A 211 -3.86 15.20 -6.40
C CYS A 211 -3.27 14.25 -5.37
N HIS A 212 -2.70 14.83 -4.31
CA HIS A 212 -2.24 14.13 -3.12
C HIS A 212 -2.62 14.89 -1.83
N THR A 213 -3.67 15.73 -1.88
CA THR A 213 -4.06 16.61 -0.77
C THR A 213 -4.36 15.84 0.52
N CYS A 214 -5.07 14.71 0.44
CA CYS A 214 -5.39 13.90 1.62
C CYS A 214 -4.17 13.21 2.25
N ARG A 215 -3.07 13.04 1.47
CA ARG A 215 -1.76 12.63 1.99
C ARG A 215 -1.09 13.80 2.67
N SER A 216 -0.92 14.91 1.94
CA SER A 216 -0.11 16.03 2.38
C SER A 216 -0.71 16.79 3.57
N ILE A 217 -2.03 16.92 3.67
CA ILE A 217 -2.66 17.65 4.80
C ILE A 217 -2.64 16.85 6.11
N CYS A 218 -2.43 15.53 6.04
CA CYS A 218 -2.38 14.69 7.24
C CYS A 218 -1.20 15.13 8.13
N PRO A 219 -1.42 15.39 9.43
CA PRO A 219 -0.34 15.70 10.38
C PRO A 219 0.71 14.58 10.46
N HIS A 220 0.28 13.34 10.20
CA HIS A 220 1.12 12.14 10.22
C HIS A 220 1.52 11.67 8.82
N ALA A 221 1.55 12.58 7.82
CA ALA A 221 2.03 12.26 6.48
C ALA A 221 3.45 11.65 6.51
N LEU A 222 4.29 12.10 7.44
CA LEU A 222 5.71 11.73 7.57
C LEU A 222 6.02 10.98 8.88
N GLY A 223 5.02 10.35 9.48
CA GLY A 223 5.14 9.61 10.73
C GLY A 223 4.53 10.34 11.94
N LEU A 224 4.51 9.67 13.09
CA LEU A 224 3.93 10.20 14.33
C LEU A 224 4.74 11.35 14.93
N ALA A 225 6.04 11.40 14.65
CA ALA A 225 6.89 12.53 15.02
C ALA A 225 6.56 13.84 14.27
N GLY A 226 5.66 13.77 13.28
CA GLY A 226 5.20 14.92 12.51
C GLY A 226 6.12 15.31 11.36
N LYS A 227 5.73 16.35 10.62
CA LYS A 227 6.58 16.96 9.58
C LYS A 227 7.68 17.78 10.26
N LYS A 228 8.94 17.42 10.03
CA LYS A 228 10.08 18.31 10.32
C LYS A 228 10.27 19.30 9.17
#